data_AF-A0A9X8YA66-F1
#
_entry.id   AF-A0A9X8YA66-F1
#
_cell.length_a   1.000
_cell.length_b   1.000
_cell.length_c   1.000
_cell.angle_alpha   90.00
_cell.angle_beta   90.00
_cell.angle_gamma   90.00
#
_symmetry.space_group_name_H-M   'P 1'
#
loop_
_entity.id
_entity.type
_entity.pdbx_description
1 polymer ?
#
loop_
_entity_poly.entity_id
_entity_poly.type
_entity_poly.pdbx_seq_one_letter_code
_entity_poly.pdbx_strand_id
1 'polypeptide(L)'
;MLIMTTSWKQPVLLLLLALCAYLVPISTNGAWVVLAPLAAACSYLAGRHVSALAHGLLALGAGTLASGVTLAWSSHLSLLAFALNILTGLVLFALLPWWAGRARRNAVLFRSQERRHVVVQAELRERARIAEAMHDQLGHDLALLALSTGGLQVSLEKGTPAYEQAKRIREQADESIEHLHQIIGVLHEDGEQAPLGPAGSSLEQLVEQARAKGMTINFSRKGPSPQAPGSIRWAAVLRQVAQEALTNAAKYAPHAEVDLDLDTRSEQAVLSISNPLHGPLPPSRVGATGIASLRGTLEAAGGSLALHRTKERFELRASIAQASPHPAPAGVQPPVKRASTSMLVLMPALAVTVIAAALLLLQHATYQATALHPSDFQRLSVGMDARQVASLVHAPGLDEPLPVIDEPAPPGDAQCRYYAARTGLLDLGSEMFRLCFTENVLVSTDHLYPAG
;
A
#
# COMPACT_ATOMS: atom_id res chain seq x y z
N MET A 1 4.82 7.04 27.41
CA MET A 1 3.52 7.74 27.39
C MET A 1 2.44 6.72 27.04
N LEU A 2 1.85 6.12 28.08
CA LEU A 2 0.75 5.17 28.01
C LEU A 2 -0.49 5.88 27.45
N ILE A 3 -0.99 5.50 26.28
CA ILE A 3 -2.33 5.91 25.84
C ILE A 3 -3.30 4.79 26.24
N MET A 4 -3.66 4.79 27.52
CA MET A 4 -4.91 4.21 27.99
C MET A 4 -6.05 5.12 27.54
N THR A 5 -6.86 4.71 26.55
CA THR A 5 -8.26 5.16 26.42
C THR A 5 -9.10 4.17 25.60
N THR A 6 -9.13 2.88 25.97
CA THR A 6 -10.08 1.94 25.34
C THR A 6 -10.59 0.81 26.25
N SER A 7 -10.53 0.94 27.58
CA SER A 7 -10.68 -0.25 28.44
C SER A 7 -12.12 -0.68 28.81
N TRP A 8 -13.10 0.23 28.93
CA TRP A 8 -14.46 -0.19 29.34
C TRP A 8 -15.43 -0.40 28.17
N LYS A 9 -15.40 0.49 27.16
CA LYS A 9 -16.43 0.49 26.11
C LYS A 9 -16.34 -0.74 25.19
N GLN A 10 -15.14 -1.31 25.03
CA GLN A 10 -14.88 -2.49 24.21
C GLN A 10 -15.52 -3.76 24.78
N PRO A 11 -15.32 -4.13 26.06
CA PRO A 11 -15.97 -5.31 26.64
C PRO A 11 -17.49 -5.14 26.71
N VAL A 12 -18.02 -3.94 27.02
CA VAL A 12 -19.48 -3.71 27.02
C VAL A 12 -20.09 -3.89 25.62
N LEU A 13 -19.42 -3.39 24.58
CA LEU A 13 -19.90 -3.55 23.21
C LEU A 13 -19.85 -5.02 22.77
N LEU A 14 -18.80 -5.76 23.14
CA LEU A 14 -18.70 -7.19 22.87
C LEU A 14 -19.76 -7.99 23.64
N LEU A 15 -20.06 -7.60 24.87
CA LEU A 15 -21.06 -8.24 25.72
C LEU A 15 -22.48 -7.97 25.19
N LEU A 16 -22.77 -6.75 24.71
CA LEU A 16 -24.03 -6.41 24.04
C LEU A 16 -24.20 -7.16 22.71
N LEU A 17 -23.12 -7.33 21.95
CA LEU A 17 -23.12 -8.03 20.67
C LEU A 17 -23.33 -9.54 20.87
N ALA A 18 -22.68 -10.11 21.90
CA ALA A 18 -22.92 -11.48 22.34
C ALA A 18 -24.35 -11.68 22.86
N LEU A 19 -24.89 -10.71 23.62
CA LEU A 19 -26.27 -10.74 24.12
C LEU A 19 -27.28 -10.68 22.98
N CYS A 20 -27.06 -9.84 21.95
CA CYS A 20 -27.93 -9.79 20.78
C CYS A 20 -27.82 -11.06 19.93
N ALA A 21 -26.62 -11.61 19.75
CA ALA A 21 -26.42 -12.89 19.06
C ALA A 21 -27.11 -14.06 19.77
N TYR A 22 -27.22 -13.98 21.11
CA TYR A 22 -27.93 -14.95 21.94
C TYR A 22 -29.45 -14.81 21.89
N LEU A 23 -29.98 -13.59 21.81
CA LEU A 23 -31.43 -13.33 21.92
C LEU A 23 -32.19 -13.40 20.58
N VAL A 24 -31.51 -13.19 19.43
CA VAL A 24 -32.16 -13.25 18.10
C VAL A 24 -32.71 -14.63 17.75
N PRO A 25 -31.99 -15.75 17.99
CA PRO A 25 -32.48 -17.10 17.65
C PRO A 25 -33.64 -17.58 18.54
N ILE A 26 -33.78 -17.02 19.75
CA ILE A 26 -34.81 -17.40 20.74
C ILE A 26 -36.15 -16.66 20.45
N SER A 27 -36.12 -15.59 19.66
CA SER A 27 -37.29 -14.76 19.36
C SER A 27 -38.22 -15.42 18.33
N THR A 28 -39.18 -16.23 18.78
CA THR A 28 -40.33 -16.65 17.97
C THR A 28 -41.40 -15.55 17.82
N ASN A 29 -41.35 -14.49 18.64
CA ASN A 29 -42.39 -13.44 18.74
C ASN A 29 -41.99 -12.05 18.18
N GLY A 30 -41.25 -11.97 17.06
CA GLY A 30 -40.97 -10.69 16.39
C GLY A 30 -39.90 -9.79 17.06
N ALA A 31 -39.33 -10.17 18.21
CA ALA A 31 -38.22 -9.47 18.87
C ALA A 31 -36.93 -9.41 18.02
N TRP A 32 -36.78 -10.30 17.02
CA TRP A 32 -35.69 -10.27 16.03
C TRP A 32 -35.62 -8.93 15.28
N VAL A 33 -36.76 -8.25 15.06
CA VAL A 33 -36.85 -6.96 14.37
C VAL A 33 -36.12 -5.86 15.13
N VAL A 34 -36.05 -5.95 16.46
CA VAL A 34 -35.35 -4.97 17.32
C VAL A 34 -33.90 -5.38 17.57
N LEU A 35 -33.66 -6.68 17.75
CA LEU A 35 -32.34 -7.19 18.14
C LEU A 35 -31.35 -7.26 16.96
N ALA A 36 -31.81 -7.54 15.74
CA ALA A 36 -30.96 -7.59 14.55
C ALA A 36 -30.29 -6.25 14.19
N PRO A 37 -31.00 -5.10 14.17
CA PRO A 37 -30.35 -3.79 13.94
C PRO A 37 -29.43 -3.38 15.09
N LEU A 38 -29.73 -3.76 16.34
CA LEU A 38 -28.83 -3.54 17.48
C LEU A 38 -27.53 -4.35 17.35
N ALA A 39 -27.62 -5.63 16.97
CA ALA A 39 -26.46 -6.47 16.69
C ALA A 39 -25.59 -5.88 15.57
N ALA A 40 -26.22 -5.40 14.48
CA ALA A 40 -25.52 -4.75 13.39
C ALA A 40 -24.83 -3.44 13.82
N ALA A 41 -25.50 -2.61 14.62
CA ALA A 41 -24.94 -1.38 15.15
C ALA A 41 -23.74 -1.66 16.08
N CYS A 42 -23.86 -2.64 16.98
CA CYS A 42 -22.76 -3.07 17.84
C CYS A 42 -21.58 -3.62 17.04
N SER A 43 -21.85 -4.47 16.03
CA SER A 43 -20.82 -5.02 15.13
C SER A 43 -20.09 -3.94 14.35
N TYR A 44 -20.82 -2.96 13.82
CA TYR A 44 -20.24 -1.80 13.15
C TYR A 44 -19.33 -0.98 14.08
N LEU A 45 -19.82 -0.66 15.29
CA LEU A 45 -19.04 0.07 16.28
C LEU A 45 -17.78 -0.73 16.71
N ALA A 46 -17.89 -2.06 16.79
CA ALA A 46 -16.78 -2.93 17.15
C ALA A 46 -15.70 -2.90 16.06
N GLY A 47 -16.11 -3.00 14.79
CA GLY A 47 -15.19 -2.86 13.64
C GLY A 47 -14.51 -1.49 13.58
N ARG A 48 -15.23 -0.43 14.00
CA ARG A 48 -14.72 0.93 14.03
C ARG A 48 -13.71 1.18 15.17
N HIS A 49 -13.90 0.58 16.34
CA HIS A 49 -13.15 0.95 17.55
C HIS A 49 -12.17 -0.12 18.07
N VAL A 50 -12.38 -1.41 17.78
CA VAL A 50 -11.53 -2.49 18.29
C VAL A 50 -10.38 -2.76 17.31
N SER A 51 -9.15 -2.71 17.81
CA SER A 51 -7.92 -2.85 16.99
C SER A 51 -7.54 -4.30 16.70
N ALA A 52 -7.78 -5.22 17.64
CA ALA A 52 -7.29 -6.60 17.59
C ALA A 52 -8.30 -7.60 17.00
N LEU A 53 -7.85 -8.36 15.98
CA LEU A 53 -8.59 -9.45 15.31
C LEU A 53 -9.06 -10.54 16.30
N ALA A 54 -8.32 -10.76 17.39
CA ALA A 54 -8.65 -11.74 18.43
C ALA A 54 -10.04 -11.52 19.04
N HIS A 55 -10.50 -10.28 19.17
CA HIS A 55 -11.83 -10.00 19.73
C HIS A 55 -12.96 -10.31 18.75
N GLY A 56 -12.70 -10.24 17.44
CA GLY A 56 -13.64 -10.69 16.41
C GLY A 56 -13.78 -12.20 16.39
N LEU A 57 -12.67 -12.93 16.56
CA LEU A 57 -12.66 -14.39 16.71
C LEU A 57 -13.37 -14.84 18.00
N LEU A 58 -13.17 -14.13 19.10
CA LEU A 58 -13.89 -14.40 20.35
C LEU A 58 -15.39 -14.13 20.25
N ALA A 59 -15.80 -13.07 19.55
CA ALA A 59 -17.22 -12.79 19.30
C ALA A 59 -17.86 -13.84 18.38
N LEU A 60 -17.15 -14.27 17.34
CA LEU A 60 -17.57 -15.38 16.46
C LEU A 60 -17.68 -16.69 17.24
N GLY A 61 -16.68 -17.02 18.06
CA GLY A 61 -16.66 -18.24 18.87
C GLY A 61 -17.76 -18.25 19.94
N ALA A 62 -18.02 -17.12 20.60
CA ALA A 62 -19.12 -17.00 21.55
C ALA A 62 -20.49 -17.15 20.85
N GLY A 63 -20.64 -16.57 19.66
CA GLY A 63 -21.85 -16.70 18.84
C GLY A 63 -22.10 -18.13 18.36
N THR A 64 -21.08 -18.83 17.87
CA THR A 64 -21.21 -20.23 17.43
C THR A 64 -21.51 -21.18 18.60
N LEU A 65 -20.87 -20.96 19.75
CA LEU A 65 -21.08 -21.79 20.94
C LEU A 65 -22.47 -21.57 21.55
N ALA A 66 -22.93 -20.32 21.63
CA ALA A 66 -24.29 -19.99 22.05
C ALA A 66 -25.35 -20.61 21.11
N SER A 67 -25.11 -20.55 19.80
CA SER A 67 -25.99 -21.15 18.79
C SER A 67 -26.04 -22.68 18.90
N GLY A 68 -24.88 -23.33 19.10
CA GLY A 68 -24.82 -24.79 19.30
C GLY A 68 -25.62 -25.25 20.53
N VAL A 69 -25.58 -24.48 21.62
CA VAL A 69 -26.37 -24.75 22.83
C VAL A 69 -27.87 -24.59 22.58
N THR A 70 -28.30 -23.62 21.77
CA THR A 70 -29.72 -23.44 21.43
C THR A 70 -30.26 -24.57 20.54
N LEU A 71 -29.45 -25.11 19.62
CA LEU A 71 -29.84 -26.25 18.79
C LEU A 71 -30.10 -27.50 19.62
N ALA A 72 -29.31 -27.72 20.68
CA ALA A 72 -29.48 -28.84 21.59
C ALA A 72 -30.81 -28.80 22.38
N TRP A 73 -31.47 -27.64 22.42
CA TRP A 73 -32.74 -27.42 23.13
C TRP A 73 -33.94 -27.20 22.20
N SER A 74 -33.74 -27.05 20.88
CA SER A 74 -34.82 -26.87 19.91
C SER A 74 -35.19 -28.21 19.26
N SER A 75 -36.33 -28.79 19.65
CA SER A 75 -36.89 -30.03 19.10
C SER A 75 -37.50 -29.88 17.70
N HIS A 76 -37.67 -28.65 17.19
CA HIS A 76 -38.53 -28.37 16.02
C HIS A 76 -37.80 -27.88 14.76
N LEU A 77 -36.47 -27.67 14.79
CA LEU A 77 -35.71 -27.20 13.63
C LEU A 77 -34.84 -28.31 13.05
N SER A 78 -34.97 -28.55 11.74
CA SER A 78 -33.97 -29.35 11.02
C SER A 78 -32.58 -28.73 11.20
N LEU A 79 -31.58 -29.58 11.45
CA LEU A 79 -30.20 -29.17 11.72
C LEU A 79 -29.64 -28.25 10.60
N LEU A 80 -30.12 -28.45 9.37
CA LEU A 80 -29.80 -27.65 8.19
C LEU A 80 -30.45 -26.25 8.21
N ALA A 81 -31.74 -26.14 8.56
CA ALA A 81 -32.44 -24.85 8.66
C ALA A 81 -31.82 -23.97 9.73
N PHE A 82 -31.43 -24.59 10.85
CA PHE A 82 -30.69 -23.92 11.91
C PHE A 82 -29.32 -23.41 11.42
N ALA A 83 -28.55 -24.24 10.73
CA ALA A 83 -27.24 -23.86 10.18
C ALA A 83 -27.34 -22.69 9.18
N LEU A 84 -28.33 -22.71 8.29
CA LEU A 84 -28.58 -21.63 7.33
C LEU A 84 -28.97 -20.32 8.03
N ASN A 85 -29.87 -20.37 9.02
CA ASN A 85 -30.30 -19.18 9.75
C ASN A 85 -29.14 -18.53 10.51
N ILE A 86 -28.31 -19.34 11.18
CA ILE A 86 -27.10 -18.86 11.85
C ILE A 86 -26.11 -18.24 10.86
N LEU A 87 -25.88 -18.89 9.71
CA LEU A 87 -24.99 -18.36 8.69
C LEU A 87 -25.48 -17.00 8.17
N THR A 88 -26.77 -16.90 7.83
CA THR A 88 -27.37 -15.66 7.32
C THR A 88 -27.31 -14.55 8.37
N GLY A 89 -27.64 -14.85 9.63
CA GLY A 89 -27.57 -13.89 10.73
C GLY A 89 -26.14 -13.39 10.99
N LEU A 90 -25.17 -14.31 10.99
CA LEU A 90 -23.76 -14.01 11.21
C LEU A 90 -23.17 -13.16 10.07
N VAL A 91 -23.55 -13.45 8.82
CA VAL A 91 -23.09 -12.65 7.67
C VAL A 91 -23.73 -11.25 7.69
N LEU A 92 -25.06 -11.16 7.81
CA LEU A 92 -25.79 -9.89 7.68
C LEU A 92 -25.61 -8.96 8.88
N PHE A 93 -25.59 -9.49 10.10
CA PHE A 93 -25.64 -8.68 11.32
C PHE A 93 -24.33 -8.66 12.10
N ALA A 94 -23.35 -9.51 11.78
CA ALA A 94 -22.03 -9.47 12.40
C ALA A 94 -20.92 -9.10 11.41
N LEU A 95 -20.67 -9.92 10.38
CA LEU A 95 -19.52 -9.76 9.49
C LEU A 95 -19.62 -8.50 8.62
N LEU A 96 -20.74 -8.28 7.93
CA LEU A 96 -20.91 -7.12 7.04
C LEU A 96 -20.83 -5.79 7.80
N PRO A 97 -21.54 -5.58 8.93
CA PRO A 97 -21.46 -4.33 9.67
C PRO A 97 -20.08 -4.10 10.29
N TRP A 98 -19.45 -5.14 10.85
CA TRP A 98 -18.08 -5.07 11.37
C TRP A 98 -17.09 -4.64 10.30
N TRP A 99 -17.20 -5.25 9.11
CA TRP A 99 -16.35 -4.94 7.98
C TRP A 99 -16.54 -3.49 7.52
N ALA A 100 -17.79 -3.01 7.42
CA ALA A 100 -18.11 -1.63 7.11
C ALA A 100 -17.53 -0.64 8.14
N GLY A 101 -17.58 -0.98 9.43
CA GLY A 101 -16.99 -0.21 10.52
C GLY A 101 -15.47 -0.08 10.39
N ARG A 102 -14.80 -1.19 10.06
CA ARG A 102 -13.34 -1.24 9.88
C ARG A 102 -12.88 -0.52 8.61
N ALA A 103 -13.62 -0.66 7.50
CA ALA A 103 -13.39 0.09 6.27
C ALA A 103 -13.49 1.61 6.51
N ARG A 104 -14.51 2.05 7.26
CA ARG A 104 -14.69 3.46 7.64
C ARG A 104 -13.52 3.97 8.49
N ARG A 105 -13.06 3.20 9.49
CA ARG A 105 -11.90 3.55 10.32
C ARG A 105 -10.65 3.74 9.47
N ASN A 106 -10.36 2.78 8.60
CA ASN A 106 -9.19 2.84 7.71
C ASN A 106 -9.28 4.06 6.78
N ALA A 107 -10.44 4.32 6.18
CA ALA A 107 -10.63 5.49 5.33
C ALA A 107 -10.36 6.82 6.05
N VAL A 108 -10.79 6.94 7.32
CA VAL A 108 -10.50 8.14 8.14
C VAL A 108 -9.01 8.26 8.44
N LEU A 109 -8.35 7.15 8.78
CA LEU A 109 -6.91 7.14 9.04
C LEU A 109 -6.11 7.55 7.80
N PHE A 110 -6.43 7.00 6.63
CA PHE A 110 -5.78 7.39 5.37
C PHE A 110 -5.97 8.88 5.05
N ARG A 111 -7.20 9.41 5.16
CA ARG A 111 -7.45 10.85 4.96
C ARG A 111 -6.67 11.73 5.94
N SER A 112 -6.51 11.28 7.19
CA SER A 112 -5.75 12.02 8.19
C SER A 112 -4.26 12.04 7.90
N GLN A 113 -3.70 10.94 7.38
CA GLN A 113 -2.32 10.85 6.94
C GLN A 113 -2.09 11.74 5.72
N GLU A 114 -2.97 11.67 4.72
CA GLU A 114 -2.88 12.47 3.50
C GLU A 114 -2.90 13.98 3.81
N ARG A 115 -3.79 14.43 4.71
CA ARG A 115 -3.79 15.83 5.18
C ARG A 115 -2.48 16.24 5.84
N ARG A 116 -1.89 15.37 6.67
CA ARG A 116 -0.59 15.65 7.29
C ARG A 116 0.53 15.76 6.26
N HIS A 117 0.55 14.88 5.25
CA HIS A 117 1.52 14.95 4.17
C HIS A 117 1.39 16.25 3.37
N VAL A 118 0.17 16.67 3.04
CA VAL A 118 -0.07 17.94 2.33
C VAL A 118 0.40 19.14 3.16
N VAL A 119 0.11 19.17 4.47
CA VAL A 119 0.55 20.27 5.35
C VAL A 119 2.08 20.33 5.45
N VAL A 120 2.75 19.20 5.68
CA VAL A 120 4.22 19.16 5.76
C VAL A 120 4.84 19.57 4.43
N GLN A 121 4.32 19.10 3.30
CA GLN A 121 4.81 19.52 1.98
C GLN A 121 4.56 21.01 1.71
N ALA A 122 3.42 21.56 2.13
CA ALA A 122 3.15 22.98 2.00
C ALA A 122 4.12 23.81 2.84
N GLU A 123 4.41 23.39 4.07
CA GLU A 123 5.38 24.04 4.94
C GLU A 123 6.80 24.00 4.34
N LEU A 124 7.23 22.86 3.81
CA LEU A 124 8.53 22.73 3.15
C LEU A 124 8.63 23.61 1.89
N ARG A 125 7.59 23.65 1.05
CA ARG A 125 7.55 24.54 -0.13
C ARG A 125 7.59 26.00 0.26
N GLU A 126 6.93 26.39 1.35
CA GLU A 126 6.97 27.76 1.84
C GLU A 126 8.35 28.13 2.35
N ARG A 127 9.00 27.25 3.14
CA ARG A 127 10.37 27.46 3.60
C ARG A 127 11.36 27.57 2.45
N ALA A 128 11.23 26.75 1.41
CA ALA A 128 12.04 26.82 0.21
C ALA A 128 11.83 28.15 -0.54
N ARG A 129 10.58 28.57 -0.74
CA ARG A 129 10.26 29.86 -1.38
C ARG A 129 10.83 31.05 -0.59
N ILE A 130 10.73 31.04 0.74
CA ILE A 130 11.32 32.08 1.59
C ILE A 130 12.83 32.09 1.43
N ALA A 131 13.50 30.92 1.43
CA ALA A 131 14.94 30.84 1.25
C ALA A 131 15.38 31.39 -0.13
N GLU A 132 14.65 31.07 -1.21
CA GLU A 132 14.90 31.58 -2.55
C GLU A 132 14.68 33.11 -2.64
N ALA A 133 13.56 33.62 -2.12
CA ALA A 133 13.30 35.05 -2.10
C ALA A 133 14.32 35.84 -1.25
N MET A 134 14.75 35.27 -0.12
CA MET A 134 15.83 35.83 0.71
C MET A 134 17.16 35.80 -0.03
N HIS A 135 17.47 34.73 -0.76
CA HIS A 135 18.68 34.62 -1.57
C HIS A 135 18.74 35.68 -2.66
N ASP A 136 17.66 35.85 -3.42
CA ASP A 136 17.61 36.81 -4.52
C ASP A 136 17.78 38.24 -4.01
N GLN A 137 17.08 38.59 -2.93
CA GLN A 137 17.16 39.94 -2.37
C GLN A 137 18.51 40.22 -1.71
N LEU A 138 18.98 39.32 -0.82
CA LEU A 138 20.26 39.51 -0.13
C LEU A 138 21.45 39.41 -1.10
N GLY A 139 21.40 38.49 -2.07
CA GLY A 139 22.41 38.35 -3.11
C GLY A 139 22.49 39.60 -3.99
N HIS A 140 21.34 40.17 -4.37
CA HIS A 140 21.28 41.41 -5.13
C HIS A 140 21.86 42.61 -4.34
N ASP A 141 21.43 42.78 -3.08
CA ASP A 141 21.88 43.89 -2.24
C ASP A 141 23.39 43.81 -1.95
N LEU A 142 23.92 42.61 -1.68
CA LEU A 142 25.35 42.39 -1.49
C LEU A 142 26.15 42.60 -2.79
N ALA A 143 25.62 42.18 -3.94
CA ALA A 143 26.27 42.42 -5.24
C ALA A 143 26.32 43.91 -5.59
N LEU A 144 25.25 44.66 -5.32
CA LEU A 144 25.22 46.12 -5.48
C LEU A 144 26.21 46.82 -4.52
N LEU A 145 26.33 46.33 -3.29
CA LEU A 145 27.31 46.83 -2.33
C LEU A 145 28.74 46.60 -2.81
N ALA A 146 29.06 45.40 -3.31
CA ALA A 146 30.36 45.05 -3.88
C ALA A 146 30.69 45.89 -5.13
N LEU A 147 29.68 46.16 -5.98
CA LEU A 147 29.82 47.02 -7.16
C LEU A 147 30.09 48.47 -6.77
N SER A 148 29.30 49.03 -5.85
CA SER A 148 29.40 50.42 -5.39
C SER A 148 30.74 50.70 -4.71
N THR A 149 31.18 49.77 -3.86
CA THR A 149 32.50 49.84 -3.19
C THR A 149 33.65 49.68 -4.18
N GLY A 150 33.49 48.86 -5.21
CA GLY A 150 34.43 48.79 -6.34
C GLY A 150 34.57 50.10 -7.10
N GLY A 151 33.45 50.78 -7.39
CA GLY A 151 33.47 52.10 -8.04
C GLY A 151 34.18 53.17 -7.19
N LEU A 152 33.99 53.12 -5.86
CA LEU A 152 34.73 53.93 -4.91
C LEU A 152 36.24 53.65 -4.96
N GLN A 153 36.67 52.39 -5.03
CA GLN A 153 38.10 52.03 -5.14
C GLN A 153 38.76 52.55 -6.41
N VAL A 154 38.03 52.64 -7.53
CA VAL A 154 38.55 53.19 -8.79
C VAL A 154 38.73 54.70 -8.71
N SER A 155 37.90 55.39 -7.91
CA SER A 155 37.92 56.84 -7.77
C SER A 155 38.86 57.35 -6.67
N LEU A 156 39.32 56.47 -5.78
CA LEU A 156 40.19 56.79 -4.65
C LEU A 156 41.66 56.44 -4.94
N GLU A 157 42.58 57.26 -4.43
CA GLU A 157 44.01 57.01 -4.58
C GLU A 157 44.46 55.81 -3.73
N LYS A 158 45.24 54.91 -4.33
CA LYS A 158 45.73 53.69 -3.68
C LYS A 158 46.57 54.03 -2.44
N GLY A 159 46.32 53.32 -1.34
CA GLY A 159 47.02 53.49 -0.07
C GLY A 159 46.41 54.55 0.87
N THR A 160 45.36 55.24 0.45
CA THR A 160 44.59 56.10 1.36
C THR A 160 43.75 55.28 2.34
N PRO A 161 43.45 55.81 3.55
CA PRO A 161 42.58 55.13 4.51
C PRO A 161 41.20 54.77 3.93
N ALA A 162 40.66 55.65 3.07
CA ALA A 162 39.39 55.45 2.38
C ALA A 162 39.44 54.31 1.36
N TYR A 163 40.54 54.17 0.61
CA TYR A 163 40.75 53.05 -0.33
C TYR A 163 40.79 51.70 0.41
N GLU A 164 41.56 51.63 1.51
CA GLU A 164 41.64 50.40 2.31
C GLU A 164 40.31 50.05 3.00
N GLN A 165 39.50 51.06 3.35
CA GLN A 165 38.17 50.82 3.89
C GLN A 165 37.18 50.33 2.84
N ALA A 166 37.17 50.91 1.63
CA ALA A 166 36.36 50.40 0.52
C ALA A 166 36.75 48.96 0.13
N LYS A 167 38.04 48.63 0.22
CA LYS A 167 38.57 47.26 0.02
C LYS A 167 38.03 46.28 1.03
N ARG A 168 38.08 46.61 2.33
CA ARG A 168 37.55 45.75 3.39
C ARG A 168 36.05 45.50 3.23
N ILE A 169 35.27 46.52 2.88
CA ILE A 169 33.81 46.37 2.69
C ILE A 169 33.52 45.44 1.50
N ARG A 170 34.29 45.57 0.41
CA ARG A 170 34.13 44.67 -0.75
C ARG A 170 34.50 43.23 -0.43
N GLU A 171 35.63 43.00 0.23
CA GLU A 171 36.05 41.66 0.65
C GLU A 171 35.00 41.01 1.59
N GLN A 172 34.41 41.80 2.50
CA GLN A 172 33.37 41.33 3.40
C GLN A 172 32.02 41.06 2.70
N ALA A 173 31.68 41.84 1.66
CA ALA A 173 30.52 41.57 0.82
C ALA A 173 30.69 40.28 0.02
N ASP A 174 31.87 40.07 -0.59
CA ASP A 174 32.21 38.86 -1.34
C ASP A 174 32.18 37.61 -0.42
N GLU A 175 32.72 37.71 0.80
CA GLU A 175 32.67 36.64 1.81
C GLU A 175 31.23 36.32 2.26
N SER A 176 30.39 37.35 2.42
CA SER A 176 28.98 37.18 2.81
C SER A 176 28.16 36.48 1.72
N ILE A 177 28.45 36.74 0.44
CA ILE A 177 27.84 36.03 -0.69
C ILE A 177 28.22 34.54 -0.68
N GLU A 178 29.50 34.23 -0.42
CA GLU A 178 29.98 32.85 -0.32
C GLU A 178 29.30 32.08 0.83
N HIS A 179 29.19 32.70 2.02
CA HIS A 179 28.47 32.11 3.16
C HIS A 179 26.99 31.87 2.86
N LEU A 180 26.37 32.78 2.11
CA LEU A 180 24.97 32.65 1.72
C LEU A 180 24.75 31.49 0.73
N HIS A 181 25.66 31.28 -0.22
CA HIS A 181 25.65 30.08 -1.07
C HIS A 181 25.87 28.78 -0.28
N GLN A 182 26.72 28.81 0.76
CA GLN A 182 27.00 27.64 1.59
C GLN A 182 25.77 27.18 2.39
N ILE A 183 25.01 28.13 2.97
CA ILE A 183 23.79 27.83 3.74
C ILE A 183 22.70 27.22 2.84
N ILE A 184 22.57 27.72 1.61
CA ILE A 184 21.59 27.22 0.63
C ILE A 184 21.99 25.86 0.07
N GLY A 185 23.29 25.61 -0.10
CA GLY A 185 23.82 24.30 -0.51
C GLY A 185 23.40 23.17 0.43
N VAL A 186 23.39 23.43 1.75
CA VAL A 186 22.96 22.45 2.78
C VAL A 186 21.43 22.25 2.78
N LEU A 187 20.64 23.27 2.42
CA LEU A 187 19.18 23.16 2.31
C LEU A 187 18.72 22.41 1.04
N HIS A 188 19.54 22.36 0.00
CA HIS A 188 19.29 21.58 -1.22
C HIS A 188 19.70 20.10 -1.11
N GLU A 189 20.39 19.67 -0.05
CA GLU A 189 20.75 18.27 0.16
C GLU A 189 19.55 17.39 0.55
N ASP A 190 18.47 17.98 1.08
CA ASP A 190 17.29 17.24 1.59
C ASP A 190 16.03 17.33 0.71
N GLY A 191 16.05 18.06 -0.40
CA GLY A 191 14.86 18.25 -1.23
C GLY A 191 15.16 18.77 -2.62
N GLU A 192 14.79 17.97 -3.62
CA GLU A 192 14.87 18.25 -5.06
C GLU A 192 16.28 18.22 -5.67
N GLN A 193 16.50 17.24 -6.54
CA GLN A 193 17.63 17.20 -7.47
C GLN A 193 17.67 18.52 -8.24
N ALA A 194 18.82 19.21 -8.18
CA ALA A 194 19.07 20.42 -8.95
C ALA A 194 18.58 20.26 -10.41
N PRO A 195 17.99 21.31 -11.03
CA PRO A 195 17.51 21.23 -12.40
C PRO A 195 18.61 20.69 -13.29
N LEU A 196 18.38 19.51 -13.88
CA LEU A 196 19.22 18.97 -14.92
C LEU A 196 19.30 20.04 -16.01
N GLY A 197 20.42 20.77 -16.06
CA GLY A 197 20.76 21.60 -17.22
C GLY A 197 20.56 20.77 -18.49
N PRO A 198 20.18 21.42 -19.60
CA PRO A 198 19.43 20.83 -20.71
C PRO A 198 19.82 19.38 -20.97
N ALA A 199 18.87 18.48 -20.69
CA ALA A 199 19.01 17.04 -20.89
C ALA A 199 19.47 16.77 -22.34
N GLY A 200 20.73 16.36 -22.51
CA GLY A 200 21.23 15.91 -23.80
C GLY A 200 22.66 16.29 -24.14
N SER A 201 23.32 17.23 -23.44
CA SER A 201 24.69 17.59 -23.82
C SER A 201 25.72 16.62 -23.28
N SER A 202 26.37 15.87 -24.16
CA SER A 202 27.38 14.88 -23.81
C SER A 202 28.72 15.54 -23.40
N LEU A 203 29.61 14.80 -22.73
CA LEU A 203 30.93 15.31 -22.30
C LEU A 203 31.74 15.86 -23.49
N GLU A 204 31.56 15.26 -24.66
CA GLU A 204 32.15 15.68 -25.93
C GLU A 204 31.68 17.06 -26.34
N GLN A 205 30.39 17.35 -26.20
CA GLN A 205 29.87 18.68 -26.51
C GLN A 205 30.45 19.74 -25.57
N LEU A 206 30.67 19.40 -24.30
CA LEU A 206 31.34 20.28 -23.35
C LEU A 206 32.80 20.55 -23.77
N VAL A 207 33.53 19.51 -24.20
CA VAL A 207 34.91 19.64 -24.71
C VAL A 207 34.94 20.51 -25.96
N GLU A 208 34.04 20.28 -26.92
CA GLU A 208 33.96 21.09 -28.14
C GLU A 208 33.62 22.56 -27.85
N GLN A 209 32.71 22.83 -26.91
CA GLN A 209 32.41 24.19 -26.47
C GLN A 209 33.62 24.87 -25.82
N ALA A 210 34.42 24.13 -25.05
CA ALA A 210 35.62 24.65 -24.42
C ALA A 210 36.75 24.91 -25.45
N ARG A 211 36.89 24.04 -26.45
CA ARG A 211 37.78 24.27 -27.61
C ARG A 211 37.38 25.50 -28.41
N ALA A 212 36.08 25.68 -28.68
CA ALA A 212 35.56 26.86 -29.36
C ALA A 212 35.82 28.17 -28.59
N LYS A 213 36.00 28.10 -27.27
CA LYS A 213 36.39 29.22 -26.40
C LYS A 213 37.91 29.44 -26.33
N GLY A 214 38.70 28.71 -27.11
CA GLY A 214 40.15 28.89 -27.23
C GLY A 214 41.00 28.04 -26.28
N MET A 215 40.45 27.02 -25.63
CA MET A 215 41.23 26.08 -24.81
C MET A 215 41.83 24.96 -25.68
N THR A 216 43.10 24.62 -25.43
CA THR A 216 43.75 23.45 -26.04
C THR A 216 43.46 22.22 -25.19
N ILE A 217 42.62 21.31 -25.68
CA ILE A 217 42.15 20.12 -24.93
C ILE A 217 42.45 18.84 -25.71
N ASN A 218 43.24 17.94 -25.12
CA ASN A 218 43.44 16.58 -25.58
C ASN A 218 42.41 15.66 -24.94
N PHE A 219 41.44 15.20 -25.72
CA PHE A 219 40.39 14.33 -25.23
C PHE A 219 40.56 12.90 -25.75
N SER A 220 40.64 11.94 -24.83
CA SER A 220 40.65 10.50 -25.11
C SER A 220 39.50 9.80 -24.41
N ARG A 221 38.88 8.83 -25.09
CA ARG A 221 37.90 7.92 -24.49
C ARG A 221 38.28 6.48 -24.77
N LYS A 222 38.17 5.65 -23.75
CA LYS A 222 38.30 4.21 -23.83
C LYS A 222 37.02 3.57 -23.30
N GLY A 223 36.38 2.69 -24.08
CA GLY A 223 35.17 1.97 -23.69
C GLY A 223 33.86 2.49 -24.33
N PRO A 224 32.71 1.85 -24.03
CA PRO A 224 31.43 2.13 -24.66
C PRO A 224 30.86 3.50 -24.27
N SER A 225 29.98 4.03 -25.13
CA SER A 225 29.40 5.38 -24.97
C SER A 225 28.47 5.50 -23.76
N PRO A 226 28.53 6.60 -22.98
CA PRO A 226 27.63 6.87 -21.85
C PRO A 226 26.17 7.18 -22.21
N GLN A 227 25.74 6.98 -23.47
CA GLN A 227 24.37 7.25 -23.92
C GLN A 227 23.41 6.06 -23.74
N ALA A 228 23.83 4.99 -23.06
CA ALA A 228 22.97 3.86 -22.76
C ALA A 228 21.98 4.21 -21.62
N PRO A 229 20.77 3.63 -21.58
CA PRO A 229 19.75 3.94 -20.57
C PRO A 229 20.18 3.77 -19.10
N GLY A 230 21.28 3.05 -18.83
CA GLY A 230 21.89 2.88 -17.50
C GLY A 230 23.04 3.84 -17.18
N SER A 231 23.58 4.58 -18.15
CA SER A 231 24.78 5.42 -17.98
C SER A 231 24.49 6.91 -17.76
N ILE A 232 23.25 7.34 -17.89
CA ILE A 232 22.81 8.75 -17.76
C ILE A 232 23.24 9.36 -16.41
N ARG A 233 23.10 8.61 -15.31
CA ARG A 233 23.33 9.15 -13.96
C ARG A 233 24.81 9.43 -13.69
N TRP A 234 25.69 8.45 -13.91
CA TRP A 234 27.12 8.66 -13.68
C TRP A 234 27.74 9.59 -14.73
N ALA A 235 27.24 9.59 -15.97
CA ALA A 235 27.69 10.50 -17.01
C ALA A 235 27.39 11.97 -16.67
N ALA A 236 26.22 12.25 -16.08
CA ALA A 236 25.86 13.58 -15.63
C ALA A 236 26.80 14.10 -14.53
N VAL A 237 27.12 13.26 -13.55
CA VAL A 237 28.04 13.62 -12.45
C VAL A 237 29.46 13.86 -12.97
N LEU A 238 29.99 12.98 -13.84
CA LEU A 238 31.32 13.17 -14.43
C LEU A 238 31.39 14.42 -15.32
N ARG A 239 30.30 14.77 -16.02
CA ARG A 239 30.22 16.02 -16.78
C ARG A 239 30.32 17.26 -15.88
N GLN A 240 29.69 17.25 -14.71
CA GLN A 240 29.80 18.35 -13.74
C GLN A 240 31.24 18.50 -13.23
N VAL A 241 31.91 17.38 -12.94
CA VAL A 241 33.35 17.38 -12.59
C VAL A 241 34.18 17.97 -13.73
N ALA A 242 33.93 17.56 -14.98
CA ALA A 242 34.64 18.09 -16.14
C ALA A 242 34.40 19.60 -16.33
N GLN A 243 33.17 20.06 -16.17
CA GLN A 243 32.81 21.47 -16.36
C GLN A 243 33.53 22.37 -15.36
N GLU A 244 33.51 22.00 -14.09
CA GLU A 244 34.19 22.74 -13.03
C GLU A 244 35.71 22.67 -13.19
N ALA A 245 36.27 21.52 -13.57
CA ALA A 245 37.69 21.38 -13.84
C ALA A 245 38.17 22.24 -15.04
N LEU A 246 37.40 22.27 -16.14
CA LEU A 246 37.70 23.13 -17.29
C LEU A 246 37.56 24.62 -16.95
N THR A 247 36.58 24.96 -16.12
CA THR A 247 36.41 26.34 -15.62
C THR A 247 37.61 26.76 -14.76
N ASN A 248 38.08 25.87 -13.89
CA ASN A 248 39.27 26.09 -13.09
C ASN A 248 40.54 26.18 -13.95
N ALA A 249 40.70 25.33 -14.96
CA ALA A 249 41.83 25.41 -15.90
C ALA A 249 41.82 26.75 -16.64
N ALA A 250 40.67 27.21 -17.16
CA ALA A 250 40.54 28.49 -17.83
C ALA A 250 40.88 29.68 -16.92
N LYS A 251 40.55 29.60 -15.62
CA LYS A 251 40.77 30.67 -14.64
C LYS A 251 42.21 30.71 -14.12
N TYR A 252 42.81 29.54 -13.87
CA TYR A 252 44.07 29.42 -13.12
C TYR A 252 45.27 29.01 -13.98
N ALA A 253 45.04 28.45 -15.16
CA ALA A 253 46.08 28.06 -16.11
C ALA A 253 45.69 28.45 -17.55
N PRO A 254 45.48 29.76 -17.81
CA PRO A 254 45.18 30.21 -19.17
C PRO A 254 46.32 29.81 -20.12
N HIS A 255 45.97 29.32 -21.31
CA HIS A 255 46.88 28.81 -22.35
C HIS A 255 47.59 27.48 -22.06
N ALA A 256 47.33 26.83 -20.92
CA ALA A 256 47.83 25.50 -20.64
C ALA A 256 47.05 24.43 -21.42
N GLU A 257 47.74 23.42 -21.92
CA GLU A 257 47.13 22.24 -22.53
C GLU A 257 46.46 21.36 -21.47
N VAL A 258 45.19 21.02 -21.68
CA VAL A 258 44.40 20.21 -20.75
C VAL A 258 44.24 18.80 -21.34
N ASP A 259 44.76 17.80 -20.64
CA ASP A 259 44.56 16.38 -20.96
C ASP A 259 43.32 15.87 -20.22
N LEU A 260 42.37 15.27 -20.96
CA LEU A 260 41.13 14.71 -20.43
C LEU A 260 40.95 13.27 -20.95
N ASP A 261 41.04 12.29 -20.06
CA ASP A 261 40.87 10.85 -20.38
C ASP A 261 39.65 10.28 -19.65
N LEU A 262 38.73 9.68 -20.39
CA LEU A 262 37.57 8.95 -19.85
C LEU A 262 37.71 7.46 -20.14
N ASP A 263 37.86 6.64 -19.10
CA ASP A 263 37.87 5.18 -19.20
C ASP A 263 36.59 4.58 -18.61
N THR A 264 35.79 3.94 -19.46
CA THR A 264 34.52 3.26 -19.13
C THR A 264 34.61 1.76 -19.36
N ARG A 265 35.81 1.18 -19.53
CA ARG A 265 35.97 -0.26 -19.78
C ARG A 265 35.78 -1.13 -18.54
N SER A 266 35.89 -0.55 -17.35
CA SER A 266 35.78 -1.26 -16.07
C SER A 266 34.40 -1.07 -15.42
N GLU A 267 34.08 -1.78 -14.35
CA GLU A 267 32.85 -1.55 -13.56
C GLU A 267 32.75 -0.14 -12.97
N GLN A 268 33.84 0.63 -12.99
CA GLN A 268 33.87 2.05 -12.66
C GLN A 268 34.18 2.89 -13.91
N ALA A 269 33.47 4.00 -14.07
CA ALA A 269 33.84 5.05 -15.00
C ALA A 269 34.86 5.97 -14.31
N VAL A 270 36.01 6.17 -14.95
CA VAL A 270 37.12 6.97 -14.44
C VAL A 270 37.39 8.14 -15.38
N LEU A 271 37.31 9.35 -14.85
CA LEU A 271 37.64 10.58 -15.55
C LEU A 271 38.92 11.18 -14.94
N SER A 272 39.95 11.34 -15.75
CA SER A 272 41.21 11.96 -15.36
C SER A 272 41.41 13.27 -16.15
N ILE A 273 41.70 14.35 -15.44
CA ILE A 273 41.89 15.69 -16.01
C ILE A 273 43.22 16.23 -15.50
N SER A 274 44.12 16.65 -16.38
CA SER A 274 45.40 17.21 -15.97
C SER A 274 45.82 18.40 -16.82
N ASN A 275 46.52 19.36 -16.21
CA ASN A 275 47.09 20.51 -16.92
C ASN A 275 48.42 20.94 -16.26
N PRO A 276 49.38 21.48 -17.02
CA PRO A 276 50.57 22.07 -16.45
C PRO A 276 50.24 23.32 -15.63
N LEU A 277 51.03 23.56 -14.59
CA LEU A 277 50.98 24.77 -13.76
C LEU A 277 52.17 25.66 -14.10
N HIS A 278 51.91 26.91 -14.50
CA HIS A 278 52.96 27.90 -14.79
C HIS A 278 52.97 28.98 -13.70
N GLY A 279 54.01 28.98 -12.85
CA GLY A 279 54.27 30.03 -11.87
C GLY A 279 53.91 29.70 -10.41
N PRO A 280 54.35 30.55 -9.45
CA PRO A 280 54.03 30.39 -8.04
C PRO A 280 52.53 30.60 -7.81
N LEU A 281 51.89 29.65 -7.13
CA LEU A 281 50.46 29.69 -6.93
C LEU A 281 50.04 30.79 -5.95
N PRO A 282 48.85 31.40 -6.14
CA PRO A 282 48.24 32.21 -5.11
C PRO A 282 48.05 31.37 -3.83
N PRO A 283 48.18 31.98 -2.63
CA PRO A 283 47.99 31.27 -1.37
C PRO A 283 46.60 30.62 -1.36
N SER A 284 46.54 29.39 -0.82
CA SER A 284 45.30 28.64 -0.67
C SER A 284 44.31 29.48 0.13
N ARG A 285 43.34 30.11 -0.55
CA ARG A 285 42.25 30.77 0.15
C ARG A 285 41.44 29.68 0.86
N VAL A 286 41.22 29.88 2.15
CA VAL A 286 40.21 29.12 2.89
C VAL A 286 38.89 29.38 2.16
N GLY A 287 38.25 28.34 1.63
CA GLY A 287 37.06 28.47 0.78
C GLY A 287 37.24 28.14 -0.72
N ALA A 288 38.19 27.28 -1.12
CA ALA A 288 38.15 26.66 -2.44
C ALA A 288 36.99 25.63 -2.53
N THR A 289 35.76 26.14 -2.57
CA THR A 289 34.49 25.42 -2.40
C THR A 289 34.13 24.49 -3.58
N GLY A 290 34.59 24.81 -4.80
CA GLY A 290 34.26 24.02 -5.99
C GLY A 290 34.70 22.54 -5.91
N ILE A 291 35.96 22.27 -5.55
CA ILE A 291 36.48 20.89 -5.46
C ILE A 291 35.87 20.13 -4.26
N ALA A 292 35.57 20.83 -3.16
CA ALA A 292 34.91 20.22 -2.01
C ALA A 292 33.45 19.84 -2.31
N SER A 293 32.71 20.72 -3.00
CA SER A 293 31.35 20.47 -3.48
C SER A 293 31.30 19.32 -4.48
N LEU A 294 32.26 19.25 -5.41
CA LEU A 294 32.39 18.12 -6.34
C LEU A 294 32.66 16.82 -5.61
N ARG A 295 33.50 16.83 -4.57
CA ARG A 295 33.78 15.65 -3.76
C ARG A 295 32.51 15.14 -3.09
N GLY A 296 31.74 16.00 -2.43
CA GLY A 296 30.46 15.62 -1.81
C GLY A 296 29.45 15.06 -2.81
N THR A 297 29.31 15.71 -3.97
CA THR A 297 28.42 15.25 -5.05
C THR A 297 28.82 13.87 -5.58
N LEU A 298 30.12 13.63 -5.75
CA LEU A 298 30.65 12.37 -6.26
C LEU A 298 30.56 11.26 -5.22
N GLU A 299 30.85 11.55 -3.94
CA GLU A 299 30.69 10.62 -2.81
C GLU A 299 29.24 10.20 -2.60
N ALA A 300 28.29 11.15 -2.68
CA ALA A 300 26.86 10.87 -2.62
C ALA A 300 26.38 9.95 -3.76
N ALA A 301 27.05 10.02 -4.91
CA ALA A 301 26.81 9.15 -6.06
C ALA A 301 27.55 7.79 -5.97
N GLY A 302 28.26 7.51 -4.88
CA GLY A 302 29.05 6.29 -4.66
C GLY A 302 30.40 6.28 -5.39
N GLY A 303 30.92 7.45 -5.73
CA GLY A 303 32.21 7.66 -6.36
C GLY A 303 33.26 8.28 -5.42
N SER A 304 34.44 8.60 -5.96
CA SER A 304 35.55 9.19 -5.22
C SER A 304 36.36 10.16 -6.08
N LEU A 305 36.84 11.23 -5.47
CA LEU A 305 37.61 12.30 -6.12
C LEU A 305 39.00 12.40 -5.52
N ALA A 306 40.02 12.05 -6.29
CA ALA A 306 41.42 12.20 -5.92
C ALA A 306 42.02 13.45 -6.58
N LEU A 307 42.67 14.27 -5.77
CA LEU A 307 43.39 15.45 -6.21
C LEU A 307 44.89 15.22 -6.02
N HIS A 308 45.64 15.26 -7.12
CA HIS A 308 47.10 15.23 -7.09
C HIS A 308 47.63 16.54 -7.65
N ARG A 309 48.54 17.17 -6.89
CA ARG A 309 49.14 18.44 -7.29
C ARG A 309 50.64 18.36 -7.07
N THR A 310 51.39 18.53 -8.14
CA THR A 310 52.84 18.70 -8.10
C THR A 310 53.19 20.18 -8.35
N LYS A 311 54.47 20.52 -8.29
CA LYS A 311 54.94 21.89 -8.61
C LYS A 311 54.69 22.26 -10.08
N GLU A 312 54.54 21.26 -10.94
CA GLU A 312 54.53 21.43 -12.40
C GLU A 312 53.19 21.03 -13.02
N ARG A 313 52.36 20.26 -12.31
CA ARG A 313 51.11 19.70 -12.85
C ARG A 313 49.99 19.64 -11.81
N PHE A 314 48.79 19.91 -12.27
CA PHE A 314 47.55 19.66 -11.56
C PHE A 314 46.86 18.44 -12.17
N GLU A 315 46.41 17.50 -11.35
CA GLU A 315 45.71 16.30 -11.77
C GLU A 315 44.48 16.05 -10.87
N LEU A 316 43.33 15.87 -11.50
CA LEU A 316 42.06 15.55 -10.88
C LEU A 316 41.56 14.22 -11.44
N ARG A 317 41.30 13.26 -10.55
CA ARG A 317 40.81 11.94 -10.92
C ARG A 317 39.49 11.65 -10.20
N ALA A 318 38.43 11.47 -10.97
CA ALA A 318 37.10 11.09 -10.48
C ALA A 318 36.78 9.67 -10.90
N SER A 319 36.29 8.85 -9.97
CA SER A 319 35.81 7.49 -10.26
C SER A 319 34.41 7.27 -9.70
N ILE A 320 33.55 6.59 -10.46
CA ILE A 320 32.16 6.30 -10.07
C ILE A 320 31.74 4.93 -10.61
N ALA A 321 30.99 4.15 -9.82
CA ALA A 321 30.49 2.84 -10.26
C ALA A 321 29.46 2.97 -11.40
N GLN A 322 29.63 2.19 -12.46
CA GLN A 322 28.72 2.18 -13.61
C GLN A 322 27.42 1.45 -13.30
N ALA A 323 27.49 0.38 -12.51
CA ALA A 323 26.35 -0.26 -11.88
C ALA A 323 26.26 0.26 -10.44
N SER A 324 25.26 1.09 -10.14
CA SER A 324 25.01 1.43 -8.73
C SER A 324 24.53 0.17 -7.99
N PRO A 325 25.21 -0.31 -6.93
CA PRO A 325 24.53 -1.10 -5.92
C PRO A 325 23.51 -0.16 -5.28
N HIS A 326 22.24 -0.52 -5.31
CA HIS A 326 21.19 0.32 -4.76
C HIS A 326 21.14 0.16 -3.23
N PRO A 327 21.50 1.16 -2.40
CA PRO A 327 20.65 1.49 -1.28
C PRO A 327 19.50 2.31 -1.87
N ALA A 328 18.28 1.82 -1.69
CA ALA A 328 17.09 2.56 -2.05
C ALA A 328 17.13 3.96 -1.40
N PRO A 329 16.66 5.01 -2.09
CA PRO A 329 16.56 6.34 -1.49
C PRO A 329 15.75 6.22 -0.19
N ALA A 330 16.44 6.45 0.94
CA ALA A 330 15.82 6.65 2.23
C ALA A 330 15.03 7.96 2.13
N GLY A 331 13.70 7.88 2.01
CA GLY A 331 12.86 9.07 2.04
C GLY A 331 11.58 9.03 1.22
N VAL A 332 11.41 8.07 0.32
CA VAL A 332 10.09 7.78 -0.26
C VAL A 332 9.64 6.46 0.34
N GLN A 333 8.84 6.52 1.41
CA GLN A 333 8.05 5.36 1.80
C GLN A 333 7.39 4.86 0.51
N PRO A 334 7.57 3.58 0.13
CA PRO A 334 6.91 3.06 -1.06
C PRO A 334 5.44 3.45 -0.95
N PRO A 335 4.77 3.88 -2.04
CA PRO A 335 3.34 4.07 -1.99
C PRO A 335 2.81 2.79 -1.38
N VAL A 336 2.25 2.88 -0.16
CA VAL A 336 1.69 1.74 0.55
C VAL A 336 0.94 1.02 -0.54
N LYS A 337 1.41 -0.18 -0.95
CA LYS A 337 0.79 -0.90 -2.05
C LYS A 337 -0.68 -0.77 -1.72
N ARG A 338 -1.46 -0.12 -2.59
CA ARG A 338 -2.92 -0.19 -2.52
C ARG A 338 -3.15 -1.68 -2.64
N ALA A 339 -3.07 -2.41 -1.53
CA ALA A 339 -3.46 -3.79 -1.41
C ALA A 339 -4.89 -3.68 -1.88
N SER A 340 -5.10 -4.13 -3.12
CA SER A 340 -6.21 -3.62 -3.91
C SER A 340 -7.41 -3.83 -3.02
N THR A 341 -8.07 -2.73 -2.65
CA THR A 341 -9.19 -2.81 -1.71
C THR A 341 -10.22 -3.79 -2.27
N SER A 342 -10.22 -4.01 -3.59
CA SER A 342 -10.89 -5.11 -4.26
C SER A 342 -10.50 -6.50 -3.77
N MET A 343 -9.23 -6.88 -3.62
CA MET A 343 -8.85 -8.25 -3.19
C MET A 343 -9.25 -8.56 -1.74
N LEU A 344 -9.26 -7.54 -0.86
CA LEU A 344 -9.72 -7.68 0.52
C LEU A 344 -11.27 -7.76 0.63
N VAL A 345 -11.99 -7.33 -0.41
CA VAL A 345 -13.46 -7.39 -0.52
C VAL A 345 -13.91 -8.67 -1.25
N LEU A 346 -13.20 -9.03 -2.32
CA LEU A 346 -13.60 -10.08 -3.27
C LEU A 346 -13.50 -11.47 -2.65
N MET A 347 -12.46 -11.73 -1.86
CA MET A 347 -12.22 -13.03 -1.23
C MET A 347 -13.33 -13.46 -0.25
N PRO A 348 -13.73 -12.64 0.74
CA PRO A 348 -14.82 -13.02 1.65
C PRO A 348 -16.19 -13.03 0.95
N ALA A 349 -16.45 -12.13 -0.01
CA ALA A 349 -17.68 -12.16 -0.80
C ALA A 349 -17.78 -13.46 -1.62
N LEU A 350 -16.67 -13.87 -2.24
CA LEU A 350 -16.57 -15.12 -2.97
C LEU A 350 -16.79 -16.33 -2.05
N ALA A 351 -16.17 -16.34 -0.87
CA ALA A 351 -16.38 -17.41 0.12
C ALA A 351 -17.85 -17.53 0.53
N VAL A 352 -18.54 -16.42 0.80
CA VAL A 352 -19.98 -16.42 1.12
C VAL A 352 -20.81 -16.96 -0.04
N THR A 353 -20.52 -16.53 -1.28
CA THR A 353 -21.24 -17.03 -2.45
C THR A 353 -21.02 -18.52 -2.71
N VAL A 354 -19.80 -19.03 -2.50
CA VAL A 354 -19.46 -20.46 -2.67
C VAL A 354 -20.17 -21.30 -1.61
N ILE A 355 -20.18 -20.84 -0.35
CA ILE A 355 -20.88 -21.55 0.74
C ILE A 355 -22.39 -21.55 0.47
N ALA A 356 -22.98 -20.42 0.07
CA ALA A 356 -24.40 -20.35 -0.27
C ALA A 356 -24.76 -21.27 -1.45
N ALA A 357 -23.94 -21.29 -2.49
CA ALA A 357 -24.13 -22.18 -3.63
C ALA A 357 -24.01 -23.66 -3.26
N ALA A 358 -23.01 -24.03 -2.43
CA ALA A 358 -22.84 -25.39 -1.95
C ALA A 358 -24.04 -25.86 -1.11
N LEU A 359 -24.60 -25.00 -0.25
CA LEU A 359 -25.79 -25.31 0.54
C LEU A 359 -27.04 -25.46 -0.34
N LEU A 360 -27.21 -24.62 -1.36
CA LEU A 360 -28.30 -24.76 -2.34
C LEU A 360 -28.20 -26.06 -3.14
N LEU A 361 -26.98 -26.45 -3.54
CA LEU A 361 -26.74 -27.72 -4.22
C LEU A 361 -27.05 -28.91 -3.31
N LEU A 362 -26.62 -28.86 -2.04
CA LEU A 362 -26.95 -29.88 -1.05
C LEU A 362 -28.47 -29.98 -0.85
N GLN A 363 -29.17 -28.85 -0.74
CA GLN A 363 -30.62 -28.80 -0.60
C GLN A 363 -31.35 -29.38 -1.82
N HIS A 364 -30.87 -29.08 -3.03
CA HIS A 364 -31.40 -29.69 -4.25
C HIS A 364 -31.20 -31.22 -4.25
N ALA A 365 -30.03 -31.69 -3.84
CA ALA A 365 -29.75 -33.12 -3.72
C ALA A 365 -30.65 -33.80 -2.67
N THR A 366 -30.82 -33.19 -1.49
CA THR A 366 -31.72 -33.70 -0.45
C THR A 366 -33.18 -33.71 -0.89
N TYR A 367 -33.63 -32.66 -1.61
CA TYR A 367 -34.97 -32.60 -2.18
C TYR A 367 -35.21 -33.76 -3.16
N GLN A 368 -34.30 -34.00 -4.09
CA GLN A 368 -34.41 -35.12 -5.04
C GLN A 368 -34.40 -36.49 -4.33
N ALA A 369 -33.71 -36.61 -3.19
CA ALA A 369 -33.62 -37.85 -2.46
C ALA A 369 -34.85 -38.18 -1.59
N THR A 370 -35.61 -37.16 -1.14
CA THR A 370 -36.61 -37.35 -0.07
C THR A 370 -37.97 -36.70 -0.33
N ALA A 371 -38.09 -35.79 -1.30
CA ALA A 371 -39.34 -35.05 -1.49
C ALA A 371 -40.39 -35.87 -2.23
N LEU A 372 -41.63 -35.78 -1.75
CA LEU A 372 -42.82 -36.20 -2.48
C LEU A 372 -43.81 -35.03 -2.53
N HIS A 373 -44.23 -34.67 -3.74
CA HIS A 373 -45.11 -33.52 -3.93
C HIS A 373 -46.55 -33.87 -3.50
N PRO A 374 -47.29 -32.98 -2.82
CA PRO A 374 -48.65 -33.28 -2.36
C PRO A 374 -49.64 -33.71 -3.46
N SER A 375 -49.48 -33.18 -4.68
CA SER A 375 -50.30 -33.62 -5.84
C SER A 375 -50.02 -35.06 -6.26
N ASP A 376 -48.81 -35.55 -6.03
CA ASP A 376 -48.39 -36.90 -6.41
C ASP A 376 -48.86 -37.87 -5.33
N PHE A 377 -48.78 -37.46 -4.07
CA PHE A 377 -49.36 -38.16 -2.94
C PHE A 377 -50.88 -38.34 -3.08
N GLN A 378 -51.63 -37.30 -3.47
CA GLN A 378 -53.08 -37.39 -3.70
C GLN A 378 -53.47 -38.36 -4.83
N ARG A 379 -52.54 -38.69 -5.73
CA ARG A 379 -52.77 -39.67 -6.81
C ARG A 379 -52.54 -41.11 -6.35
N LEU A 380 -51.95 -41.33 -5.17
CA LEU A 380 -51.72 -42.67 -4.62
C LEU A 380 -53.00 -43.22 -3.98
N SER A 381 -53.21 -44.52 -4.15
CA SER A 381 -54.35 -45.23 -3.59
C SER A 381 -53.92 -46.62 -3.13
N VAL A 382 -54.44 -47.06 -1.98
CA VAL A 382 -54.20 -48.40 -1.42
C VAL A 382 -54.58 -49.47 -2.46
N GLY A 383 -53.74 -50.49 -2.62
CA GLY A 383 -53.88 -51.56 -3.61
C GLY A 383 -53.05 -51.40 -4.90
N MET A 384 -52.31 -50.30 -5.07
CA MET A 384 -51.36 -50.15 -6.19
C MET A 384 -50.15 -51.08 -6.06
N ASP A 385 -49.67 -51.59 -7.20
CA ASP A 385 -48.38 -52.30 -7.29
C ASP A 385 -47.21 -51.31 -7.09
N ALA A 386 -46.12 -51.76 -6.48
CA ALA A 386 -44.95 -50.93 -6.19
C ALA A 386 -44.36 -50.28 -7.45
N ARG A 387 -44.49 -50.91 -8.61
CA ARG A 387 -44.07 -50.33 -9.90
C ARG A 387 -44.94 -49.15 -10.34
N GLN A 388 -46.24 -49.18 -10.04
CA GLN A 388 -47.14 -48.05 -10.31
C GLN A 388 -46.81 -46.88 -9.38
N VAL A 389 -46.54 -47.17 -8.11
CA VAL A 389 -46.11 -46.14 -7.14
C VAL A 389 -44.77 -45.51 -7.53
N ALA A 390 -43.80 -46.30 -7.99
CA ALA A 390 -42.50 -45.80 -8.45
C ALA A 390 -42.58 -44.87 -9.68
N SER A 391 -43.69 -44.89 -10.44
CA SER A 391 -43.92 -43.94 -11.54
C SER A 391 -44.38 -42.55 -11.07
N LEU A 392 -44.87 -42.46 -9.84
CA LEU A 392 -45.34 -41.23 -9.19
C LEU A 392 -44.32 -40.73 -8.16
N VAL A 393 -43.65 -41.64 -7.46
CA VAL A 393 -42.66 -41.34 -6.42
C VAL A 393 -41.26 -41.61 -6.96
N HIS A 394 -40.53 -40.54 -7.26
CA HIS A 394 -39.20 -40.60 -7.87
C HIS A 394 -38.07 -40.62 -6.82
N ALA A 395 -38.36 -40.11 -5.63
CA ALA A 395 -37.42 -40.11 -4.52
C ALA A 395 -37.27 -41.54 -3.94
N PRO A 396 -36.06 -41.95 -3.52
CA PRO A 396 -35.86 -43.21 -2.81
C PRO A 396 -36.56 -43.25 -1.44
N GLY A 397 -36.68 -42.10 -0.76
CA GLY A 397 -37.28 -42.01 0.57
C GLY A 397 -36.30 -42.38 1.70
N LEU A 398 -36.77 -42.24 2.93
CA LEU A 398 -36.06 -42.59 4.16
C LEU A 398 -36.63 -43.88 4.75
N ASP A 399 -35.77 -44.67 5.40
CA ASP A 399 -36.18 -45.93 6.06
C ASP A 399 -36.76 -45.68 7.48
N GLU A 400 -36.41 -44.56 8.10
CA GLU A 400 -36.92 -44.13 9.41
C GLU A 400 -37.53 -42.72 9.31
N PRO A 401 -38.57 -42.39 10.11
CA PRO A 401 -39.14 -41.05 10.15
C PRO A 401 -38.18 -40.05 10.80
N LEU A 402 -38.44 -38.76 10.59
CA LEU A 402 -37.78 -37.72 11.36
C LEU A 402 -38.15 -37.87 12.86
N PRO A 403 -37.21 -37.64 13.80
CA PRO A 403 -37.40 -37.90 15.23
C PRO A 403 -38.46 -37.03 15.93
N VAL A 404 -39.13 -36.15 15.20
CA VAL A 404 -40.12 -35.16 15.68
C VAL A 404 -41.56 -35.59 15.34
N ILE A 405 -41.74 -36.82 14.84
CA ILE A 405 -43.02 -37.28 14.31
C ILE A 405 -43.52 -38.47 15.14
N ASP A 406 -44.76 -38.37 15.60
CA ASP A 406 -45.45 -39.49 16.24
C ASP A 406 -45.89 -40.51 15.18
N GLU A 407 -45.30 -41.70 15.24
CA GLU A 407 -45.55 -42.77 14.28
C GLU A 407 -46.72 -43.66 14.72
N PRO A 408 -47.79 -43.83 13.90
CA PRO A 408 -48.80 -44.85 14.15
C PRO A 408 -48.23 -46.26 13.98
N ALA A 409 -48.68 -47.24 14.75
CA ALA A 409 -48.21 -48.62 14.60
C ALA A 409 -48.37 -49.12 13.14
N PRO A 410 -47.34 -49.78 12.55
CA PRO A 410 -47.41 -50.26 11.18
C PRO A 410 -48.47 -51.37 11.05
N PRO A 411 -49.19 -51.44 9.92
CA PRO A 411 -50.17 -52.49 9.68
C PRO A 411 -49.45 -53.83 9.39
N GLY A 412 -49.37 -54.70 10.40
CA GLY A 412 -48.73 -56.02 10.27
C GLY A 412 -47.22 -55.94 10.00
N ASP A 413 -46.71 -56.82 9.13
CA ASP A 413 -45.29 -56.87 8.73
C ASP A 413 -44.96 -55.95 7.53
N ALA A 414 -45.70 -54.84 7.37
CA ALA A 414 -45.51 -53.93 6.24
C ALA A 414 -44.18 -53.15 6.35
N GLN A 415 -43.47 -53.04 5.23
CA GLN A 415 -42.27 -52.21 5.12
C GLN A 415 -42.65 -50.78 4.76
N CYS A 416 -42.35 -49.83 5.64
CA CYS A 416 -42.72 -48.43 5.47
C CYS A 416 -41.53 -47.59 4.99
N ARG A 417 -41.83 -46.62 4.12
CA ARG A 417 -40.89 -45.59 3.65
C ARG A 417 -41.45 -44.20 3.88
N TYR A 418 -40.55 -43.28 4.21
CA TYR A 418 -40.89 -41.93 4.61
C TYR A 418 -40.39 -40.91 3.60
N TYR A 419 -41.25 -39.92 3.30
CA TYR A 419 -40.99 -38.88 2.33
C TYR A 419 -41.30 -37.53 2.93
N ALA A 420 -40.48 -36.51 2.66
CA ALA A 420 -40.77 -35.15 3.09
C ALA A 420 -41.89 -34.55 2.23
N ALA A 421 -42.94 -34.05 2.86
CA ALA A 421 -44.04 -33.36 2.19
C ALA A 421 -43.60 -31.94 1.81
N ARG A 422 -43.01 -31.78 0.62
CA ARG A 422 -42.46 -30.49 0.17
C ARG A 422 -43.20 -29.95 -1.04
N THR A 423 -43.55 -28.66 -0.97
CA THR A 423 -44.18 -27.91 -2.07
C THR A 423 -43.18 -27.14 -2.94
N GLY A 424 -41.93 -27.02 -2.50
CA GLY A 424 -40.88 -26.35 -3.26
C GLY A 424 -39.48 -26.52 -2.67
N LEU A 425 -38.48 -26.02 -3.40
CA LEU A 425 -37.07 -26.16 -3.03
C LEU A 425 -36.73 -25.54 -1.66
N LEU A 426 -37.38 -24.43 -1.30
CA LEU A 426 -37.17 -23.67 -0.05
C LEU A 426 -38.22 -23.99 1.03
N ASP A 427 -39.08 -24.98 0.81
CA ASP A 427 -40.11 -25.35 1.77
C ASP A 427 -39.47 -26.04 2.98
N LEU A 428 -39.69 -25.51 4.18
CA LEU A 428 -39.07 -25.93 5.45
C LEU A 428 -40.03 -26.72 6.34
N GLY A 429 -41.18 -27.14 5.80
CA GLY A 429 -42.15 -27.96 6.53
C GLY A 429 -41.55 -29.23 7.11
N SER A 430 -42.05 -29.61 8.30
CA SER A 430 -41.70 -30.85 9.01
C SER A 430 -42.73 -31.98 8.79
N GLU A 431 -43.66 -31.77 7.86
CA GLU A 431 -44.65 -32.77 7.46
C GLU A 431 -44.00 -33.88 6.62
N MET A 432 -44.46 -35.12 6.83
CA MET A 432 -43.97 -36.28 6.09
C MET A 432 -45.11 -37.15 5.57
N PHE A 433 -44.91 -37.76 4.42
CA PHE A 433 -45.76 -38.82 3.91
C PHE A 433 -45.13 -40.18 4.21
N ARG A 434 -45.92 -41.12 4.71
CA ARG A 434 -45.51 -42.52 4.92
C ARG A 434 -46.24 -43.42 3.93
N LEU A 435 -45.49 -44.26 3.24
CA LEU A 435 -46.00 -45.27 2.31
C LEU A 435 -45.57 -46.65 2.80
N CYS A 436 -46.51 -47.54 3.10
CA CYS A 436 -46.21 -48.88 3.59
C CYS A 436 -46.60 -49.96 2.58
N PHE A 437 -45.73 -50.95 2.39
CA PHE A 437 -45.88 -52.01 1.40
C PHE A 437 -45.86 -53.40 2.04
N THR A 438 -46.70 -54.29 1.54
CA THR A 438 -46.69 -55.73 1.84
C THR A 438 -46.71 -56.49 0.52
N GLU A 439 -45.79 -57.42 0.30
CA GLU A 439 -45.68 -58.19 -0.94
C GLU A 439 -45.73 -57.32 -2.22
N ASN A 440 -45.06 -56.17 -2.21
CA ASN A 440 -45.05 -55.14 -3.27
C ASN A 440 -46.39 -54.43 -3.55
N VAL A 441 -47.40 -54.56 -2.69
CA VAL A 441 -48.65 -53.80 -2.80
C VAL A 441 -48.69 -52.71 -1.74
N LEU A 442 -49.11 -51.51 -2.13
CA LEU A 442 -49.28 -50.37 -1.23
C LEU A 442 -50.48 -50.61 -0.31
N VAL A 443 -50.24 -50.78 1.00
CA VAL A 443 -51.27 -51.12 2.00
C VAL A 443 -51.69 -49.93 2.87
N SER A 444 -50.85 -48.92 3.04
CA SER A 444 -51.17 -47.70 3.79
C SER A 444 -50.48 -46.47 3.20
N THR A 445 -51.16 -45.33 3.29
CA THR A 445 -50.65 -44.00 2.95
C THR A 445 -51.04 -43.04 4.06
N ASP A 446 -50.06 -42.55 4.82
CA ASP A 446 -50.32 -41.67 5.96
C ASP A 446 -49.67 -40.31 5.74
N HIS A 447 -50.40 -39.25 6.13
CA HIS A 447 -49.83 -37.91 6.25
C HIS A 447 -49.51 -37.65 7.72
N LEU A 448 -48.22 -37.56 8.02
CA LEU A 448 -47.68 -37.41 9.36
C LEU A 448 -47.36 -35.94 9.63
N TYR A 449 -47.91 -35.43 10.72
CA TYR A 449 -47.68 -34.08 11.22
C TYR A 449 -46.61 -34.11 12.33
N PRO A 450 -45.85 -33.02 12.53
CA PRO A 450 -44.94 -32.90 13.66
C PRO A 450 -45.70 -33.02 14.99
N ALA A 451 -45.09 -33.66 15.99
CA ALA A 451 -45.61 -33.71 17.36
C ALA A 451 -45.75 -32.27 17.92
N GLY A 452 -46.93 -31.96 18.46
CA GLY A 452 -47.33 -30.62 18.91
C GLY A 452 -46.72 -30.18 20.24
#